data_AF-A0A8D8CQ48-F1
#
_entry.id   AF-A0A8D8CQ48-F1
#
_cell.length_a   1.000
_cell.length_b   1.000
_cell.length_c   1.000
_cell.angle_alpha   90.00
_cell.angle_beta   90.00
_cell.angle_gamma   90.00
#
_symmetry.space_group_name_H-M   'P 1'
#
loop_
_entity.id
_entity.type
_entity.pdbx_description
1 polymer ?
#
loop_
_entity_poly.entity_id
_entity_poly.type
_entity_poly.pdbx_seq_one_letter_code
_entity_poly.pdbx_strand_id
1 'polypeptide(L)'
;MADQQPSTPLTVKAGAATSTMEATIARIESKLDQLIGWQKDVVSEIRGMQNTLDELRTTTETLMDEQQQLRSENCEMRRQLELNEIEIDKLKQDTLRKTLEISNVPVTEGEDLFGIIAQICQGISVTLDRSQVKEIFRAPTYQSQKSQIPPPIQVKLSSKEKRDEMLRNFLNQK
;
A
#
# COMPACT_ATOMS: atom_id res chain seq x y z
N MET A 1 -109.97 51.11 -14.57
CA MET A 1 -109.72 49.68 -14.80
C MET A 1 -108.89 49.57 -16.07
N ALA A 2 -107.74 48.88 -16.18
CA ALA A 2 -106.86 48.21 -15.20
C ALA A 2 -105.54 47.85 -15.96
N ASP A 3 -104.32 47.82 -15.38
CA ASP A 3 -103.84 48.32 -14.08
C ASP A 3 -102.30 48.53 -14.06
N GLN A 4 -101.66 48.75 -12.91
CA GLN A 4 -100.20 48.93 -12.81
C GLN A 4 -99.39 47.64 -13.07
N GLN A 5 -98.31 47.74 -13.86
CA GLN A 5 -97.07 47.00 -13.62
C GLN A 5 -95.85 47.89 -13.89
N PRO A 6 -94.89 48.01 -12.95
CA PRO A 6 -93.66 48.77 -13.17
C PRO A 6 -92.62 47.91 -13.89
N SER A 7 -92.20 48.32 -15.09
CA SER A 7 -91.01 47.77 -15.74
C SER A 7 -89.75 48.23 -14.99
N THR A 8 -89.08 47.29 -14.34
CA THR A 8 -87.89 47.54 -13.50
C THR A 8 -86.68 48.02 -14.31
N PRO A 9 -85.79 48.85 -13.73
CA PRO A 9 -84.60 49.33 -14.43
C PRO A 9 -83.61 48.20 -14.72
N LEU A 10 -83.25 48.02 -16.00
CA LEU A 10 -82.18 47.15 -16.47
C LEU A 10 -80.79 47.73 -16.16
N THR A 11 -80.44 47.87 -14.88
CA THR A 11 -79.19 48.57 -14.48
C THR A 11 -78.37 47.87 -13.39
N VAL A 12 -78.76 46.67 -12.94
CA VAL A 12 -78.09 45.99 -11.79
C VAL A 12 -77.22 44.77 -12.18
N LYS A 13 -77.36 44.22 -13.41
CA LYS A 13 -76.65 42.98 -13.80
C LYS A 13 -75.26 43.18 -14.40
N ALA A 14 -74.93 44.35 -14.95
CA ALA A 14 -73.63 44.59 -15.59
C ALA A 14 -72.49 44.68 -14.56
N GLY A 15 -72.60 45.57 -13.57
CA GLY A 15 -71.53 45.81 -12.59
C GLY A 15 -71.13 44.58 -11.77
N ALA A 16 -72.08 43.70 -11.43
CA ALA A 16 -71.81 42.45 -10.72
C ALA A 16 -71.05 41.41 -11.57
N ALA A 17 -71.26 41.40 -12.89
CA ALA A 17 -70.52 40.56 -13.81
C ALA A 17 -69.08 41.09 -14.00
N THR A 18 -68.91 42.41 -14.07
CA THR A 18 -67.58 43.04 -14.14
C THR A 18 -66.79 42.77 -12.86
N SER A 19 -67.37 42.96 -11.68
CA SER A 19 -66.65 42.74 -10.41
C SER A 19 -66.29 41.27 -10.16
N THR A 20 -67.09 40.32 -10.65
CA THR A 20 -66.72 38.89 -10.58
C THR A 20 -65.60 38.53 -11.55
N MET A 21 -65.50 39.22 -12.69
CA MET A 21 -64.41 39.03 -13.66
C MET A 21 -63.10 39.70 -13.21
N GLU A 22 -63.15 40.86 -12.58
CA GLU A 22 -62.00 41.49 -11.91
C GLU A 22 -61.45 40.58 -10.79
N ALA A 23 -62.33 39.99 -9.97
CA ALA A 23 -61.94 39.07 -8.91
C ALA A 23 -61.36 37.73 -9.40
N THR A 24 -61.72 37.27 -10.61
CA THR A 24 -61.07 36.09 -11.23
C THR A 24 -59.74 36.45 -11.86
N ILE A 25 -59.61 37.63 -12.50
CA ILE A 25 -58.34 38.14 -13.03
C ILE A 25 -57.29 38.27 -11.91
N ALA A 26 -57.61 38.96 -10.81
CA ALA A 26 -56.70 39.10 -9.67
C ALA A 26 -56.27 37.75 -9.06
N ARG A 27 -57.16 36.74 -9.10
CA ARG A 27 -56.86 35.38 -8.64
C ARG A 27 -55.97 34.60 -9.63
N ILE A 28 -56.09 34.88 -10.92
CA ILE A 28 -55.22 34.31 -11.96
C ILE A 28 -53.83 34.93 -11.86
N GLU A 29 -53.73 36.26 -11.72
CA GLU A 29 -52.49 37.00 -11.53
C GLU A 29 -51.73 36.49 -10.28
N SER A 30 -52.42 36.39 -9.13
CA SER A 30 -51.83 35.84 -7.90
C SER A 30 -51.30 34.40 -8.05
N LYS A 31 -51.99 33.55 -8.84
CA LYS A 31 -51.49 32.20 -9.15
C LYS A 31 -50.32 32.20 -10.15
N LEU A 32 -50.30 33.15 -11.07
CA LEU A 32 -49.22 33.34 -12.03
C LEU A 32 -47.94 33.75 -11.31
N ASP A 33 -48.03 34.68 -10.36
CA ASP A 33 -46.91 35.10 -9.50
C ASP A 33 -46.37 33.94 -8.65
N GLN A 34 -47.25 33.11 -8.08
CA GLN A 34 -46.85 31.89 -7.35
C GLN A 34 -46.11 30.89 -8.25
N LEU A 35 -46.60 30.65 -9.47
CA LEU A 35 -45.95 29.78 -10.45
C LEU A 35 -44.59 30.34 -10.88
N ILE A 36 -44.47 31.65 -11.09
CA ILE A 36 -43.20 32.33 -11.40
C ILE A 36 -42.21 32.21 -10.22
N GLY A 37 -42.70 32.28 -8.98
CA GLY A 37 -41.91 32.03 -7.78
C GLY A 37 -41.32 30.61 -7.78
N TRP A 38 -42.19 29.58 -7.82
CA TRP A 38 -41.76 28.18 -7.85
C TRP A 38 -40.86 27.85 -9.03
N GLN A 39 -41.09 28.45 -10.21
CA GLN A 39 -40.22 28.29 -11.36
C GLN A 39 -38.80 28.81 -11.09
N LYS A 40 -38.64 29.94 -10.38
CA LYS A 40 -37.33 30.46 -10.00
C LYS A 40 -36.63 29.56 -8.98
N ASP A 41 -37.37 29.06 -8.00
CA ASP A 41 -36.84 28.17 -6.95
C ASP A 41 -36.31 26.87 -7.58
N VAL A 42 -37.11 26.22 -8.43
CA VAL A 42 -36.71 25.00 -9.16
C VAL A 42 -35.51 25.25 -10.09
N VAL A 43 -35.45 26.39 -10.79
CA VAL A 43 -34.29 26.74 -11.62
C VAL A 43 -33.02 26.96 -10.76
N SER A 44 -33.17 27.51 -9.55
CA SER A 44 -32.06 27.66 -8.60
C SER A 44 -31.57 26.31 -8.08
N GLU A 45 -32.47 25.40 -7.73
CA GLU A 45 -32.12 24.03 -7.31
C GLU A 45 -31.45 23.23 -8.42
N ILE A 46 -31.97 23.28 -9.65
CA ILE A 46 -31.36 22.63 -10.83
C ILE A 46 -29.93 23.15 -11.05
N ARG A 47 -29.71 24.46 -10.95
CA ARG A 47 -28.35 25.04 -11.05
C ARG A 47 -27.45 24.57 -9.92
N GLY A 48 -27.96 24.48 -8.70
CA GLY A 48 -27.22 23.93 -7.56
C GLY A 48 -26.81 22.47 -7.79
N MET A 49 -27.72 21.64 -8.31
CA MET A 49 -27.45 20.24 -8.67
C MET A 49 -26.45 20.10 -9.83
N GLN A 50 -26.47 21.02 -10.80
CA GLN A 50 -25.49 21.04 -11.89
C GLN A 50 -24.07 21.29 -11.35
N ASN A 51 -23.91 22.29 -10.49
CA ASN A 51 -22.62 22.60 -9.87
C ASN A 51 -22.08 21.39 -9.06
N THR A 52 -22.91 20.74 -8.24
CA THR A 52 -22.45 19.58 -7.45
C THR A 52 -22.15 18.35 -8.31
N LEU A 53 -22.83 18.17 -9.45
CA LEU A 53 -22.48 17.13 -10.42
C LEU A 53 -21.12 17.39 -11.08
N ASP A 54 -20.80 18.64 -11.42
CA ASP A 54 -19.49 19.01 -11.98
C ASP A 54 -18.36 18.87 -10.95
N GLU A 55 -18.60 19.24 -9.68
CA GLU A 55 -17.67 19.00 -8.56
C GLU A 55 -17.43 17.50 -8.32
N LEU A 56 -18.49 16.69 -8.29
CA LEU A 56 -18.37 15.24 -8.14
C LEU A 56 -17.64 14.59 -9.32
N ARG A 57 -17.89 15.08 -10.54
CA ARG A 57 -17.22 14.60 -11.75
C ARG A 57 -15.72 14.88 -11.70
N THR A 58 -15.32 16.13 -11.46
CA THR A 58 -13.90 16.52 -11.38
C THR A 58 -13.17 15.79 -10.24
N THR A 59 -13.83 15.60 -9.10
CA THR A 59 -13.30 14.80 -7.99
C THR A 59 -13.11 13.32 -8.40
N THR A 60 -14.07 12.75 -9.14
CA THR A 60 -13.99 11.36 -9.63
C THR A 60 -12.86 11.18 -10.65
N GLU A 61 -12.72 12.11 -11.60
CA GLU A 61 -11.63 12.12 -12.59
C GLU A 61 -10.26 12.19 -11.88
N THR A 62 -10.10 13.10 -10.91
CA THR A 62 -8.86 13.24 -10.10
C THR A 62 -8.52 11.96 -9.32
N LEU A 63 -9.51 11.37 -8.62
CA LEU A 63 -9.32 10.14 -7.84
C LEU A 63 -8.99 8.92 -8.72
N MET A 64 -9.47 8.88 -9.96
CA MET A 64 -9.11 7.84 -10.92
C MET A 64 -7.65 7.96 -11.37
N ASP A 65 -7.19 9.18 -11.67
CA ASP A 65 -5.79 9.45 -12.04
C ASP A 65 -4.83 9.13 -10.87
N GLU A 66 -5.14 9.59 -9.65
CA GLU A 66 -4.38 9.25 -8.44
C GLU A 66 -4.34 7.74 -8.21
N GLN A 67 -5.47 7.03 -8.36
CA GLN A 67 -5.48 5.58 -8.20
C GLN A 67 -4.63 4.88 -9.27
N GLN A 68 -4.63 5.36 -10.51
CA GLN A 68 -3.80 4.81 -11.58
C GLN A 68 -2.31 5.04 -11.30
N GLN A 69 -1.92 6.24 -10.85
CA GLN A 69 -0.55 6.54 -10.45
C GLN A 69 -0.10 5.64 -9.28
N LEU A 70 -0.88 5.57 -8.20
CA LEU A 70 -0.58 4.73 -7.04
C LEU A 70 -0.45 3.25 -7.40
N ARG A 71 -1.26 2.73 -8.35
CA ARG A 71 -1.11 1.36 -8.86
C ARG A 71 0.22 1.17 -9.61
N SER A 72 0.61 2.14 -10.44
CA SER A 72 1.89 2.10 -11.17
C SER A 72 3.08 2.10 -10.21
N GLU A 73 3.09 3.00 -9.24
CA GLU A 73 4.12 3.08 -8.19
C GLU A 73 4.18 1.80 -7.34
N ASN A 74 3.03 1.22 -6.98
CA ASN A 74 3.00 -0.03 -6.21
C ASN A 74 3.60 -1.21 -6.99
N CYS A 75 3.35 -1.29 -8.30
CA CYS A 75 3.95 -2.31 -9.17
C CYS A 75 5.46 -2.16 -9.26
N GLU A 76 5.97 -0.94 -9.42
CA GLU A 76 7.42 -0.68 -9.51
C GLU A 76 8.11 -0.93 -8.16
N MET A 77 7.52 -0.48 -7.04
CA MET A 77 8.05 -0.79 -5.69
C MET A 77 8.12 -2.29 -5.41
N ARG A 78 7.10 -3.07 -5.82
CA ARG A 78 7.10 -4.54 -5.69
C ARG A 78 8.23 -5.18 -6.49
N ARG A 79 8.44 -4.71 -7.72
CA ARG A 79 9.53 -5.19 -8.59
C ARG A 79 10.91 -4.90 -7.99
N GLN A 80 11.12 -3.70 -7.44
CA GLN A 80 12.38 -3.35 -6.78
C GLN A 80 12.60 -4.18 -5.52
N LEU A 81 11.54 -4.46 -4.75
CA LEU A 81 11.60 -5.33 -3.58
C LEU A 81 12.02 -6.77 -3.97
N GLU A 82 11.42 -7.35 -5.00
CA GLU A 82 11.79 -8.68 -5.54
C GLU A 82 13.27 -8.73 -5.99
N LEU A 83 13.73 -7.70 -6.71
CA LEU A 83 15.14 -7.61 -7.14
C LEU A 83 16.10 -7.53 -5.94
N ASN A 84 15.75 -6.75 -4.91
CA ASN A 84 16.53 -6.63 -3.68
C ASN A 84 16.56 -7.96 -2.90
N GLU A 85 15.46 -8.71 -2.83
CA GLU A 85 15.42 -10.04 -2.21
C GLU A 85 16.35 -11.03 -2.93
N ILE A 86 16.32 -11.04 -4.27
CA ILE A 86 17.23 -11.86 -5.10
C ILE A 86 18.71 -11.48 -4.86
N GLU A 87 19.03 -10.19 -4.75
CA GLU A 87 20.40 -9.75 -4.47
C GLU A 87 20.85 -10.11 -3.05
N ILE A 88 19.98 -9.92 -2.05
CA ILE A 88 20.22 -10.33 -0.66
C ILE A 88 20.51 -11.84 -0.59
N ASP A 89 19.72 -12.67 -1.27
CA ASP A 89 19.93 -14.12 -1.26
C ASP A 89 21.19 -14.55 -2.03
N LYS A 90 21.55 -13.86 -3.11
CA LYS A 90 22.84 -14.02 -3.78
C LYS A 90 24.01 -13.70 -2.84
N LEU A 91 23.94 -12.59 -2.10
CA LEU A 91 24.97 -12.19 -1.13
C LEU A 91 25.07 -13.16 0.07
N LYS A 92 23.95 -13.67 0.57
CA LYS A 92 23.93 -14.76 1.57
C LYS A 92 24.60 -16.02 1.02
N GLN A 93 24.25 -16.45 -0.19
CA GLN A 93 24.85 -17.64 -0.82
C GLN A 93 26.35 -17.47 -1.04
N ASP A 94 26.81 -16.31 -1.52
CA ASP A 94 28.24 -16.03 -1.73
C ASP A 94 29.02 -15.95 -0.40
N THR A 95 28.36 -15.58 0.69
CA THR A 95 28.92 -15.66 2.06
C THR A 95 29.02 -17.12 2.50
N LEU A 96 27.94 -17.90 2.42
CA LEU A 96 27.91 -19.33 2.80
C LEU A 96 28.85 -20.20 1.94
N ARG A 97 29.12 -19.80 0.69
CA ARG A 97 30.12 -20.44 -0.18
C ARG A 97 31.56 -20.25 0.32
N LYS A 98 31.80 -19.29 1.20
CA LYS A 98 33.13 -18.97 1.78
C LYS A 98 33.22 -19.30 3.27
N THR A 99 32.12 -19.72 3.89
CA THR A 99 32.09 -20.15 5.30
C THR A 99 32.31 -21.67 5.42
N LEU A 100 33.06 -22.06 6.44
CA LEU A 100 33.10 -23.42 6.99
C LEU A 100 32.53 -23.43 8.40
N GLU A 101 31.86 -24.51 8.76
CA GLU A 101 31.46 -24.81 10.13
C GLU A 101 32.20 -26.06 10.60
N ILE A 102 32.79 -25.99 11.79
CA ILE A 102 33.55 -27.08 12.41
C ILE A 102 32.96 -27.35 13.79
N SER A 103 32.16 -28.41 13.86
CA SER A 103 31.43 -28.83 15.08
C SER A 103 32.30 -29.73 15.97
N ASN A 104 31.85 -29.96 17.22
CA ASN A 104 32.46 -30.89 18.18
C ASN A 104 33.92 -30.60 18.61
N VAL A 105 34.41 -29.39 18.39
CA VAL A 105 35.68 -28.92 18.98
C VAL A 105 35.42 -28.52 20.43
N PRO A 106 36.03 -29.16 21.45
CA PRO A 106 35.86 -28.81 22.86
C PRO A 106 36.15 -27.34 23.12
N VAL A 107 35.51 -26.74 24.14
CA VAL A 107 35.81 -25.37 24.58
C VAL A 107 36.85 -25.41 25.70
N THR A 108 37.91 -24.62 25.53
CA THR A 108 38.98 -24.37 26.50
C THR A 108 39.01 -22.88 26.86
N GLU A 109 39.72 -22.52 27.93
CA GLU A 109 39.85 -21.11 28.34
C GLU A 109 41.02 -20.45 27.58
N GLY A 110 40.78 -19.27 26.98
CA GLY A 110 41.82 -18.54 26.23
C GLY A 110 42.18 -19.13 24.86
N GLU A 111 41.23 -19.74 24.15
CA GLU A 111 41.49 -20.46 22.89
C GLU A 111 42.05 -19.57 21.76
N ASP A 112 43.15 -20.01 21.12
CA ASP A 112 43.46 -19.56 19.76
C ASP A 112 42.68 -20.41 18.74
N LEU A 113 41.48 -19.95 18.38
CA LEU A 113 40.66 -20.59 17.37
C LEU A 113 41.41 -20.76 16.04
N PHE A 114 42.28 -19.82 15.65
CA PHE A 114 43.04 -19.95 14.40
C PHE A 114 44.09 -21.06 14.50
N GLY A 115 44.83 -21.16 15.62
CA GLY A 115 45.76 -22.25 15.88
C GLY A 115 45.10 -23.62 15.82
N ILE A 116 43.89 -23.76 16.41
CA ILE A 116 43.08 -24.98 16.32
C ILE A 116 42.73 -25.28 14.84
N ILE A 117 42.23 -24.30 14.09
CA ILE A 117 41.88 -24.53 12.67
C ILE A 117 43.14 -24.84 11.84
N ALA A 118 44.28 -24.20 12.08
CA ALA A 118 45.54 -24.47 11.40
C ALA A 118 46.04 -25.90 11.64
N GLN A 119 45.91 -26.43 12.87
CA GLN A 119 46.22 -27.84 13.17
C GLN A 119 45.28 -28.80 12.43
N ILE A 120 43.98 -28.51 12.37
CA ILE A 120 43.02 -29.30 11.57
C ILE A 120 43.39 -29.26 10.08
N CYS A 121 43.75 -28.08 9.56
CA CYS A 121 44.21 -27.90 8.17
C CYS A 121 45.44 -28.75 7.87
N GLN A 122 46.44 -28.73 8.76
CA GLN A 122 47.64 -29.55 8.64
C GLN A 122 47.31 -31.06 8.64
N GLY A 123 46.36 -31.48 9.47
CA GLY A 123 45.84 -32.85 9.48
C GLY A 123 45.22 -33.28 8.13
N ILE A 124 44.51 -32.37 7.45
CA ILE A 124 43.94 -32.60 6.11
C ILE A 124 44.91 -32.27 4.95
N SER A 125 46.21 -32.12 5.21
CA SER A 125 47.23 -31.75 4.20
C SER A 125 46.94 -30.43 3.46
N VAL A 126 46.33 -29.46 4.16
CA VAL A 126 46.07 -28.10 3.65
C VAL A 126 46.86 -27.08 4.45
N THR A 127 47.57 -26.18 3.78
CA THR A 127 48.16 -25.00 4.42
C THR A 127 47.12 -23.88 4.51
N LEU A 128 46.92 -23.30 5.70
CA LEU A 128 46.03 -22.16 5.92
C LEU A 128 46.85 -20.96 6.41
N ASP A 129 46.81 -19.86 5.67
CA ASP A 129 47.43 -18.60 6.07
C ASP A 129 46.42 -17.65 6.76
N ARG A 130 46.91 -16.78 7.65
CA ARG A 130 46.06 -15.83 8.38
C ARG A 130 45.35 -14.84 7.45
N SER A 131 45.94 -14.47 6.30
CA SER A 131 45.29 -13.60 5.30
C SER A 131 44.15 -14.27 4.54
N GLN A 132 44.08 -15.61 4.55
CA GLN A 132 43.00 -16.38 3.92
C GLN A 132 41.73 -16.43 4.78
N VAL A 133 41.83 -15.96 6.02
CA VAL A 133 40.76 -15.93 7.02
C VAL A 133 40.28 -14.48 7.19
N LYS A 134 38.99 -14.24 6.96
CA LYS A 134 38.34 -12.95 7.24
C LYS A 134 37.84 -12.86 8.68
N GLU A 135 37.28 -13.94 9.19
CA GLU A 135 36.63 -13.97 10.50
C GLU A 135 36.63 -15.40 11.06
N ILE A 136 36.90 -15.56 12.36
CA ILE A 136 36.71 -16.83 13.09
C ILE A 136 36.04 -16.51 14.42
N PHE A 137 34.97 -17.21 14.73
CA PHE A 137 34.28 -17.14 16.01
C PHE A 137 33.55 -18.46 16.30
N ARG A 138 33.21 -18.70 17.56
CA ARG A 138 32.24 -19.74 17.91
C ARG A 138 30.83 -19.22 17.70
N ALA A 139 30.02 -19.90 16.91
CA ALA A 139 28.64 -19.53 16.63
C ALA A 139 27.70 -20.21 17.64
N PRO A 140 27.05 -19.48 18.57
CA PRO A 140 26.14 -20.08 19.53
C PRO A 140 24.89 -20.61 18.82
N THR A 141 24.62 -21.91 18.97
CA THR A 141 23.38 -22.53 18.49
C THR A 141 22.44 -22.79 19.68
N TYR A 142 21.14 -22.92 19.39
CA TYR A 142 20.14 -23.28 20.41
C TYR A 142 20.49 -24.59 21.13
N GLN A 143 21.08 -25.55 20.41
CA GLN A 143 21.56 -26.81 20.97
C GLN A 143 22.79 -26.62 21.86
N SER A 144 23.78 -25.80 21.47
CA SER A 144 24.95 -25.56 22.33
C SER A 144 24.58 -24.87 23.64
N GLN A 145 23.51 -24.07 23.65
CA GLN A 145 22.99 -23.42 24.87
C GLN A 145 22.22 -24.37 25.80
N LYS A 146 21.60 -25.44 25.26
CA LYS A 146 20.74 -26.36 26.03
C LYS A 146 21.35 -27.71 26.37
N SER A 147 22.28 -28.21 25.56
CA SER A 147 22.66 -29.62 25.53
C SER A 147 24.11 -29.89 25.95
N GLN A 148 24.83 -28.90 26.49
CA GLN A 148 26.28 -28.94 26.79
C GLN A 148 27.18 -29.31 25.59
N ILE A 149 26.64 -29.29 24.36
CA ILE A 149 27.42 -29.51 23.14
C ILE A 149 28.27 -28.25 22.88
N PRO A 150 29.59 -28.37 22.62
CA PRO A 150 30.42 -27.22 22.29
C PRO A 150 29.86 -26.42 21.10
N PRO A 151 29.76 -25.08 21.17
CA PRO A 151 29.35 -24.27 20.04
C PRO A 151 30.33 -24.47 18.86
N PRO A 152 29.83 -24.68 17.62
CA PRO A 152 30.68 -24.88 16.46
C PRO A 152 31.52 -23.64 16.16
N ILE A 153 32.71 -23.86 15.60
CA ILE A 153 33.57 -22.78 15.11
C ILE A 153 33.13 -22.46 13.67
N GLN A 154 32.76 -21.21 13.40
CA GLN A 154 32.57 -20.70 12.06
C GLN A 154 33.83 -19.99 11.57
N VAL A 155 34.27 -20.33 10.37
CA VAL A 155 35.44 -19.77 9.69
C VAL A 155 34.99 -19.15 8.39
N LYS A 156 35.04 -17.82 8.28
CA LYS A 156 34.79 -17.12 7.02
C LYS A 156 36.12 -16.93 6.29
N LEU A 157 36.26 -17.63 5.16
CA LEU A 157 37.45 -17.54 4.30
C LEU A 157 37.32 -16.38 3.32
N SER A 158 38.45 -15.92 2.78
CA SER A 158 38.48 -14.85 1.78
C SER A 158 38.07 -15.32 0.38
N SER A 159 38.28 -16.60 0.06
CA SER A 159 37.97 -17.24 -1.23
C SER A 159 37.10 -18.50 -1.05
N LYS A 160 36.32 -18.85 -2.09
CA LYS A 160 35.52 -20.10 -2.13
C LYS A 160 36.43 -21.27 -2.48
N GLU A 161 37.46 -20.99 -3.26
CA GLU A 161 38.44 -21.93 -3.78
C GLU A 161 39.18 -22.61 -2.63
N LYS A 162 39.60 -21.83 -1.61
CA LYS A 162 40.23 -22.39 -0.41
C LYS A 162 39.26 -23.23 0.42
N ARG A 163 37.99 -22.82 0.49
CA ARG A 163 36.93 -23.56 1.18
C ARG A 163 36.68 -24.93 0.51
N ASP A 164 36.64 -24.95 -0.82
CA ASP A 164 36.42 -26.17 -1.60
C ASP A 164 37.66 -27.09 -1.62
N GLU A 165 38.87 -26.53 -1.55
CA GLU A 165 40.13 -27.28 -1.33
C GLU A 165 40.09 -28.03 0.01
N MET A 166 39.75 -27.34 1.10
CA MET A 166 39.63 -27.92 2.44
C MET A 166 38.59 -29.04 2.51
N LEU A 167 37.39 -28.82 1.97
CA LEU A 167 36.35 -29.85 1.92
C LEU A 167 36.76 -31.07 1.09
N ARG A 168 37.42 -30.85 -0.06
CA ARG A 168 37.87 -31.94 -0.94
C ARG A 168 38.91 -32.82 -0.27
N ASN A 169 39.92 -32.22 0.36
CA ASN A 169 40.97 -32.99 1.01
C ASN A 169 40.45 -33.74 2.24
N PHE A 170 39.54 -33.13 3.02
CA PHE A 170 38.86 -33.82 4.12
C PHE A 170 38.04 -35.04 3.66
N LEU A 171 37.31 -34.93 2.53
CA LEU A 171 36.54 -36.05 1.98
C LEU A 171 37.43 -37.18 1.43
N ASN A 172 38.63 -36.84 0.92
CA ASN A 172 39.60 -37.79 0.36
C ASN A 172 40.44 -38.52 1.42
N GLN A 173 40.26 -38.25 2.72
CA GLN A 173 40.95 -38.95 3.82
C GLN A 173 40.18 -40.15 4.40
N LYS A 174 39.08 -40.56 3.74
CA LYS A 174 38.33 -41.79 4.05
C LYS A 174 38.74 -42.93 3.12
#